data_AF-A0A536J9S3-F1
#
_entry.id   AF-A0A536J9S3-F1
#
_cell.length_a   1.000
_cell.length_b   1.000
_cell.length_c   1.000
_cell.angle_alpha   90.00
_cell.angle_beta   90.00
_cell.angle_gamma   90.00
#
_symmetry.space_group_name_H-M   'P 1'
#
loop_
_entity.id
_entity.type
_entity.pdbx_description
1 polymer ?
#
loop_
_entity_poly.entity_id
_entity_poly.type
_entity_poly.pdbx_seq_one_letter_code
_entity_poly.pdbx_strand_id
1 'polypeptide(L)'
;LIEAAPYVLVQFVPALRQAALRSLERKGVEVMLQTKVDAVTENSVKLADGQEIPAGTVIWTAGVKASEIGRSTGAPLVRQERVSVADTLQIPGHPVVFVIGDLAGAQHGGAPLPMLIPVAMQAGRHVGESIADMVRGGGAKAFRYKDPGIMATIGRNSAVAQIGWLHLSGFPGWLFWLGVHLVNVISFRSRLVVLVNWAWEYLFYDRPVRLIVRARR
;
A
#
# COMPACT_ATOMS: atom_id res chain seq x y z
N LEU A 1 -15.65 8.32 -4.32
CA LEU A 1 -14.33 7.72 -4.57
C LEU A 1 -13.98 7.97 -6.02
N ILE A 2 -12.89 8.67 -6.30
CA ILE A 2 -12.45 8.98 -7.67
C ILE A 2 -11.19 8.16 -7.96
N GLU A 3 -11.19 7.43 -9.07
CA GLU A 3 -10.09 6.57 -9.50
C GLU A 3 -9.81 6.79 -11.00
N ALA A 4 -8.55 7.05 -11.33
CA ALA A 4 -8.13 7.29 -12.71
C ALA A 4 -8.06 6.00 -13.53
N ALA A 5 -7.88 4.86 -12.87
CA ALA A 5 -7.90 3.54 -13.49
C ALA A 5 -9.33 3.08 -13.83
N PRO A 6 -9.49 2.10 -14.74
CA PRO A 6 -10.79 1.48 -15.02
C PRO A 6 -11.32 0.59 -13.89
N TYR A 7 -10.52 0.34 -12.84
CA TYR A 7 -10.91 -0.51 -11.71
C TYR A 7 -10.27 -0.02 -10.42
N VAL A 8 -10.96 -0.19 -9.30
CA VAL A 8 -10.36 -0.11 -7.96
C VAL A 8 -9.40 -1.29 -7.74
N LEU A 9 -8.43 -1.11 -6.85
CA LEU A 9 -7.54 -2.17 -6.38
C LEU A 9 -6.83 -2.92 -7.53
N VAL A 10 -6.13 -2.16 -8.39
CA VAL A 10 -5.50 -2.64 -9.64
C VAL A 10 -4.59 -3.87 -9.45
N GLN A 11 -4.01 -4.07 -8.26
CA GLN A 11 -3.14 -5.22 -7.97
C GLN A 11 -3.88 -6.56 -7.81
N PHE A 12 -5.20 -6.54 -7.63
CA PHE A 12 -5.99 -7.75 -7.38
C PHE A 12 -6.46 -8.39 -8.68
N VAL A 13 -6.89 -9.66 -8.65
CA VAL A 13 -7.55 -10.30 -9.81
C VAL A 13 -8.92 -9.66 -10.12
N PRO A 14 -9.41 -9.72 -11.36
CA PRO A 14 -10.66 -9.07 -11.77
C PRO A 14 -11.87 -9.39 -10.88
N ALA A 15 -12.01 -10.64 -10.44
CA ALA A 15 -13.11 -11.06 -9.57
C ALA A 15 -13.13 -10.30 -8.23
N LEU A 16 -11.96 -10.08 -7.63
CA LEU A 16 -11.82 -9.35 -6.37
C LEU A 16 -12.00 -7.85 -6.56
N ARG A 17 -11.55 -7.28 -7.68
CA ARG A 17 -11.81 -5.86 -8.02
C ARG A 17 -13.31 -5.60 -8.13
N GLN A 18 -14.04 -6.48 -8.80
CA GLN A 18 -15.49 -6.36 -8.95
C GLN A 18 -16.23 -6.56 -7.62
N ALA A 19 -15.78 -7.51 -6.79
CA ALA A 19 -16.32 -7.69 -5.45
C ALA A 19 -16.09 -6.45 -4.57
N ALA A 20 -14.94 -5.80 -4.71
CA ALA A 20 -14.62 -4.56 -4.00
C ALA A 20 -15.53 -3.41 -4.43
N LEU A 21 -15.71 -3.21 -5.73
CA LEU A 21 -16.61 -2.20 -6.29
C LEU A 21 -18.04 -2.36 -5.75
N ARG A 22 -18.62 -3.58 -5.87
CA ARG A 22 -19.95 -3.88 -5.31
C ARG A 22 -20.03 -3.66 -3.80
N SER A 23 -18.92 -3.86 -3.09
CA SER A 23 -18.89 -3.61 -1.65
C SER A 23 -18.88 -2.11 -1.32
N LEU A 24 -18.22 -1.29 -2.13
CA LEU A 24 -18.23 0.17 -1.98
C LEU A 24 -19.62 0.74 -2.28
N GLU A 25 -20.22 0.33 -3.39
CA GLU A 25 -21.56 0.77 -3.83
C GLU A 25 -22.64 0.41 -2.80
N ARG A 26 -22.64 -0.83 -2.29
CA ARG A 26 -23.56 -1.26 -1.22
C ARG A 26 -23.40 -0.46 0.07
N LYS A 27 -22.27 0.23 0.27
CA LYS A 27 -22.01 1.10 1.41
C LYS A 27 -22.36 2.56 1.13
N GLY A 28 -22.99 2.85 -0.02
CA GLY A 28 -23.37 4.20 -0.43
C GLY A 28 -22.21 5.04 -0.95
N VAL A 29 -21.07 4.41 -1.29
CA VAL A 29 -19.95 5.13 -1.90
C VAL A 29 -20.22 5.27 -3.39
N GLU A 30 -20.34 6.50 -3.86
CA GLU A 30 -20.31 6.81 -5.28
C GLU A 30 -18.88 6.61 -5.81
N VAL A 31 -18.71 5.75 -6.82
CA VAL A 31 -17.41 5.42 -7.39
C VAL A 31 -17.33 5.92 -8.82
N MET A 32 -16.39 6.83 -9.08
CA MET A 32 -16.11 7.39 -10.39
C MET A 32 -14.79 6.81 -10.90
N LEU A 33 -14.88 5.80 -11.76
CA LEU A 33 -13.73 5.17 -12.41
C LEU A 33 -13.33 5.95 -13.66
N GLN A 34 -12.11 5.71 -14.17
CA GLN A 34 -11.56 6.42 -15.33
C GLN A 34 -11.65 7.95 -15.23
N THR A 35 -11.68 8.46 -13.99
CA THR A 35 -11.92 9.86 -13.68
C THR A 35 -10.67 10.43 -13.03
N LYS A 36 -10.12 11.49 -13.61
CA LYS A 36 -8.91 12.16 -13.09
C LYS A 36 -9.29 13.46 -12.42
N VAL A 37 -8.73 13.68 -11.24
CA VAL A 37 -8.75 14.99 -10.59
C VAL A 37 -7.68 15.86 -11.23
N ASP A 38 -8.05 17.09 -11.58
CA ASP A 38 -7.16 18.12 -12.09
C ASP A 38 -6.69 19.05 -10.95
N ALA A 39 -7.63 19.56 -10.15
CA ALA A 39 -7.33 20.45 -9.03
C ALA A 39 -8.26 20.21 -7.84
N VAL A 40 -7.77 20.52 -6.64
CA VAL A 40 -8.58 20.62 -5.42
C VAL A 40 -8.63 22.08 -5.02
N THR A 41 -9.83 22.63 -4.87
CA THR A 41 -10.04 24.00 -4.39
C THR A 41 -10.44 23.98 -2.91
N GLU A 42 -10.74 25.15 -2.34
CA GLU A 42 -11.24 25.25 -0.98
C GLU A 42 -12.55 24.49 -0.75
N ASN A 43 -13.44 24.47 -1.74
CA ASN A 43 -14.81 23.95 -1.60
C ASN A 43 -15.19 22.91 -2.68
N SER A 44 -14.24 22.46 -3.50
CA SER A 44 -14.53 21.56 -4.61
C SER A 44 -13.34 20.73 -5.07
N VAL A 45 -13.65 19.70 -5.86
CA VAL A 45 -12.69 18.91 -6.65
C VAL A 45 -13.02 19.13 -8.13
N LYS A 46 -12.06 19.68 -8.88
CA LYS A 46 -12.15 19.86 -10.32
C LYS A 46 -11.61 18.62 -11.02
N LEU A 47 -12.38 18.09 -11.95
CA LEU A 47 -12.04 16.93 -12.75
C LEU A 47 -11.40 17.37 -14.07
N ALA A 48 -10.62 16.48 -14.68
CA ALA A 48 -9.91 16.74 -15.93
C ALA A 48 -10.85 16.93 -17.14
N ASP A 49 -12.12 16.54 -17.04
CA ASP A 49 -13.15 16.77 -18.05
C ASP A 49 -13.91 18.09 -17.87
N GLY A 50 -13.50 18.90 -16.88
CA GLY A 50 -14.09 20.21 -16.56
C GLY A 50 -15.24 20.17 -15.57
N GLN A 51 -15.70 18.99 -15.14
CA GLN A 51 -16.71 18.88 -14.08
C GLN A 51 -16.13 19.35 -12.74
N GLU A 52 -16.98 19.91 -11.89
CA GLU A 52 -16.62 20.37 -10.56
C GLU A 52 -17.56 19.75 -9.52
N ILE A 53 -16.98 19.02 -8.58
CA ILE A 53 -17.70 18.33 -7.52
C ILE A 53 -17.56 19.14 -6.23
N PRO A 54 -18.65 19.70 -5.66
CA PRO A 54 -18.60 20.35 -4.36
C PRO A 54 -18.10 19.38 -3.28
N ALA A 55 -17.12 19.79 -2.48
CA ALA A 55 -16.52 18.96 -1.46
C ALA A 55 -16.06 19.80 -0.27
N GLY A 56 -16.60 19.51 0.93
CA GLY A 56 -16.11 20.11 2.18
C GLY A 56 -14.93 19.37 2.81
N THR A 57 -14.59 18.17 2.32
CA THR A 57 -13.43 17.40 2.80
C THR A 57 -12.88 16.55 1.67
N VAL A 58 -11.58 16.64 1.46
CA VAL A 58 -10.86 15.86 0.45
C VAL A 58 -9.79 15.02 1.14
N ILE A 59 -9.82 13.72 0.90
CA ILE A 59 -8.82 12.76 1.38
C ILE A 59 -8.00 12.31 0.17
N TRP A 60 -6.73 12.72 0.10
CA TRP A 60 -5.85 12.42 -1.03
C TRP A 60 -4.95 11.21 -0.73
N THR A 61 -5.23 10.08 -1.38
CA THR A 61 -4.47 8.82 -1.22
C THR A 61 -3.82 8.33 -2.52
N ALA A 62 -3.73 9.20 -3.53
CA ALA A 62 -3.24 8.88 -4.86
C ALA A 62 -1.84 9.47 -5.14
N GLY A 63 -1.18 8.96 -6.18
CA GLY A 63 0.02 9.59 -6.73
C GLY A 63 1.28 9.46 -5.87
N VAL A 64 1.48 8.31 -5.24
CA VAL A 64 2.71 8.04 -4.46
C VAL A 64 3.93 8.17 -5.36
N LYS A 65 4.88 8.99 -4.92
CA LYS A 65 6.22 9.17 -5.49
C LYS A 65 7.26 8.80 -4.44
N ALA A 66 8.41 8.32 -4.89
CA ALA A 66 9.55 8.08 -4.03
C ALA A 66 10.12 9.40 -3.47
N SER A 67 10.85 9.30 -2.36
CA SER A 67 11.49 10.44 -1.71
C SER A 67 12.54 11.10 -2.60
N GLU A 68 12.64 12.43 -2.52
CA GLU A 68 13.61 13.24 -3.27
C GLU A 68 15.07 12.84 -2.99
N ILE A 69 15.35 12.20 -1.84
CA ILE A 69 16.68 11.64 -1.52
C ILE A 69 17.17 10.64 -2.58
N GLY A 70 16.28 10.03 -3.36
CA GLY A 70 16.67 9.19 -4.49
C GLY A 70 17.48 9.97 -5.52
N ARG A 71 17.15 11.24 -5.76
CA ARG A 71 17.85 12.10 -6.74
C ARG A 71 19.29 12.38 -6.31
N SER A 72 19.56 12.52 -5.01
CA SER A 72 20.91 12.79 -4.52
C SER A 72 21.87 11.61 -4.68
N THR A 73 21.38 10.42 -5.04
CA THR A 73 22.24 9.27 -5.33
C THR A 73 22.97 9.38 -6.67
N GLY A 74 22.51 10.27 -7.57
CA GLY A 74 23.04 10.37 -8.94
C GLY A 74 22.68 9.18 -9.85
N ALA A 75 22.02 8.15 -9.30
CA ALA A 75 21.58 6.99 -10.05
C ALA A 75 20.40 7.32 -10.97
N PRO A 76 20.26 6.62 -12.11
CA PRO A 76 19.08 6.74 -12.95
C PRO A 76 17.80 6.48 -12.16
N LEU A 77 16.76 7.28 -12.42
CA LEU A 77 15.45 7.10 -11.82
C LEU A 77 14.50 6.41 -12.81
N VAL A 78 13.59 5.60 -12.27
CA VAL A 78 12.51 4.96 -13.02
C VAL A 78 11.16 5.62 -12.66
N ARG A 79 10.06 5.03 -13.14
CA ARG A 79 8.69 5.50 -12.86
C ARG A 79 8.49 5.77 -11.36
N GLN A 80 7.73 6.83 -11.03
CA GLN A 80 7.51 7.32 -9.66
C GLN A 80 8.77 7.82 -8.95
N GLU A 81 9.80 8.21 -9.71
CA GLU A 81 11.06 8.79 -9.19
C GLU A 81 11.85 7.82 -8.30
N ARG A 82 11.62 6.51 -8.48
CA ARG A 82 12.31 5.44 -7.76
C ARG A 82 13.73 5.27 -8.32
N VAL A 83 14.68 4.93 -7.47
CA VAL A 83 16.09 4.71 -7.86
C VAL A 83 16.23 3.39 -8.61
N SER A 84 16.83 3.40 -9.79
CA SER A 84 17.14 2.17 -10.53
C SER A 84 18.17 1.34 -9.76
N VAL A 85 17.88 0.04 -9.60
CA VAL A 85 18.73 -0.90 -8.87
C VAL A 85 18.94 -2.18 -9.67
N ALA A 86 20.07 -2.83 -9.46
CA ALA A 86 20.35 -4.16 -9.97
C ALA A 86 19.48 -5.22 -9.25
N ASP A 87 19.52 -6.47 -9.75
CA ASP A 87 18.85 -7.61 -9.11
C ASP A 87 19.31 -7.86 -7.67
N THR A 88 20.51 -7.40 -7.30
CA THR A 88 21.07 -7.43 -5.94
C THR A 88 20.59 -6.27 -5.05
N LEU A 89 19.69 -5.41 -5.55
CA LEU A 89 19.23 -4.16 -4.93
C LEU A 89 20.31 -3.09 -4.73
N GLN A 90 21.46 -3.25 -5.37
CA GLN A 90 22.53 -2.27 -5.39
C GLN A 90 22.34 -1.25 -6.50
N ILE A 91 22.86 -0.05 -6.30
CA ILE A 91 22.97 0.93 -7.39
C ILE A 91 24.04 0.46 -8.38
N PRO A 92 23.75 0.36 -9.69
CA PRO A 92 24.77 0.04 -10.69
C PRO A 92 25.98 0.98 -10.61
N GLY A 93 27.19 0.43 -10.54
CA GLY A 93 28.43 1.20 -10.36
C GLY A 93 28.78 1.54 -8.91
N HIS A 94 27.88 1.29 -7.94
CA HIS A 94 28.13 1.54 -6.52
C HIS A 94 27.85 0.27 -5.68
N PRO A 95 28.78 -0.71 -5.66
CA PRO A 95 28.56 -2.04 -5.09
C PRO A 95 28.43 -2.06 -3.55
N VAL A 96 28.62 -0.93 -2.86
CA VAL A 96 28.42 -0.84 -1.40
C VAL A 96 27.14 -0.10 -1.02
N VAL A 97 26.35 0.34 -2.01
CA VAL A 97 25.14 1.13 -1.79
C VAL A 97 23.93 0.33 -2.23
N PHE A 98 23.03 0.07 -1.28
CA PHE A 98 21.76 -0.61 -1.50
C PHE A 98 20.60 0.37 -1.41
N VAL A 99 19.56 0.16 -2.23
CA VAL A 99 18.29 0.88 -2.11
C VAL A 99 17.16 -0.14 -2.02
N ILE A 100 16.30 0.01 -1.02
CA ILE A 100 15.19 -0.90 -0.73
C ILE A 100 13.88 -0.16 -0.45
N GLY A 101 12.78 -0.90 -0.34
CA GLY A 101 11.46 -0.34 -0.05
C GLY A 101 10.96 0.54 -1.19
N ASP A 102 10.15 1.54 -0.84
CA ASP A 102 9.44 2.37 -1.82
C ASP A 102 10.38 3.24 -2.68
N LEU A 103 11.60 3.50 -2.19
CA LEU A 103 12.62 4.23 -2.94
C LEU A 103 13.22 3.40 -4.07
N ALA A 104 13.27 2.08 -3.94
CA ALA A 104 13.93 1.20 -4.90
C ALA A 104 13.03 0.92 -6.09
N GLY A 105 13.51 1.12 -7.31
CA GLY A 105 12.90 0.70 -8.57
C GLY A 105 13.08 -0.79 -8.86
N ALA A 106 13.03 -1.63 -7.81
CA ALA A 106 13.31 -3.06 -7.89
C ALA A 106 12.30 -3.79 -8.78
N GLN A 107 12.78 -4.79 -9.51
CA GLN A 107 11.97 -5.63 -10.39
C GLN A 107 12.11 -7.10 -10.01
N HIS A 108 11.08 -7.88 -10.34
CA HIS A 108 11.08 -9.33 -10.20
C HIS A 108 10.42 -9.94 -11.43
N GLY A 109 11.13 -10.82 -12.15
CA GLY A 109 10.62 -11.44 -13.37
C GLY A 109 10.29 -10.42 -14.48
N GLY A 110 11.01 -9.30 -14.53
CA GLY A 110 10.76 -8.21 -15.49
C GLY A 110 9.60 -7.27 -15.13
N ALA A 111 8.91 -7.50 -14.01
CA ALA A 111 7.84 -6.64 -13.52
C ALA A 111 8.32 -5.79 -12.33
N PRO A 112 7.94 -4.49 -12.23
CA PRO A 112 8.28 -3.66 -11.08
C PRO A 112 7.59 -4.19 -9.82
N LEU A 113 8.34 -4.28 -8.73
CA LEU A 113 7.78 -4.63 -7.44
C LEU A 113 6.93 -3.48 -6.89
N PRO A 114 5.77 -3.78 -6.28
CA PRO A 114 4.88 -2.77 -5.74
C PRO A 114 5.47 -2.13 -4.47
N MET A 115 5.06 -0.89 -4.19
CA MET A 115 5.39 -0.16 -2.96
C MET A 115 4.55 -0.72 -1.79
N LEU A 116 4.95 -1.88 -1.27
CA LEU A 116 4.23 -2.62 -0.23
C LEU A 116 5.17 -3.07 0.90
N ILE A 117 4.60 -3.17 2.11
CA ILE A 117 5.31 -3.59 3.32
C ILE A 117 6.04 -4.94 3.15
N PRO A 118 5.45 -6.02 2.60
CA PRO A 118 6.15 -7.29 2.44
C PRO A 118 7.39 -7.21 1.55
N VAL A 119 7.36 -6.36 0.51
CA VAL A 119 8.50 -6.12 -0.38
C VAL A 119 9.62 -5.46 0.42
N ALA A 120 9.33 -4.38 1.15
CA ALA A 120 10.30 -3.67 1.97
C ALA A 120 10.91 -4.57 3.06
N MET A 121 10.09 -5.36 3.75
CA MET A 121 10.54 -6.29 4.80
C MET A 121 11.46 -7.39 4.25
N GLN A 122 11.10 -7.99 3.11
CA GLN A 122 11.93 -9.01 2.47
C GLN A 122 13.24 -8.43 1.94
N ALA A 123 13.18 -7.26 1.31
CA ALA A 123 14.36 -6.55 0.83
C ALA A 123 15.31 -6.17 1.99
N GLY A 124 14.77 -5.71 3.12
CA GLY A 124 15.57 -5.40 4.31
C GLY A 124 16.32 -6.61 4.87
N ARG A 125 15.65 -7.76 5.00
CA ARG A 125 16.32 -9.01 5.41
C ARG A 125 17.40 -9.43 4.42
N HIS A 126 17.07 -9.40 3.13
CA HIS A 126 17.99 -9.79 2.06
C HIS A 126 19.25 -8.90 2.01
N VAL A 127 19.10 -7.59 2.16
CA VAL A 127 20.24 -6.66 2.20
C VAL A 127 21.06 -6.85 3.47
N GLY A 128 20.42 -7.09 4.62
CA GLY A 128 21.14 -7.42 5.86
C GLY A 128 22.03 -8.67 5.71
N GLU A 129 21.49 -9.73 5.11
CA GLU A 129 22.24 -10.96 4.79
C GLU A 129 23.37 -10.68 3.79
N SER A 130 23.10 -9.90 2.75
CA SER A 130 24.09 -9.55 1.72
C SER A 130 25.26 -8.74 2.30
N ILE A 131 24.99 -7.77 3.18
CA ILE A 131 26.03 -7.00 3.87
C ILE A 131 26.86 -7.93 4.75
N ALA A 132 26.23 -8.82 5.51
CA ALA A 132 26.95 -9.78 6.35
C ALA A 132 27.86 -10.72 5.52
N ASP A 133 27.40 -11.16 4.35
CA ASP A 133 28.19 -11.98 3.42
C ASP A 133 29.36 -11.18 2.82
N MET A 134 29.14 -9.92 2.43
CA MET A 134 30.20 -9.05 1.92
C MET A 134 31.31 -8.79 2.94
N VAL A 135 30.96 -8.59 4.21
CA VAL A 135 31.93 -8.42 5.30
C VAL A 135 32.81 -9.67 5.47
N ARG A 136 32.30 -10.86 5.13
CA ARG A 136 33.06 -12.13 5.16
C ARG A 136 33.85 -12.39 3.87
N GLY A 137 33.90 -11.44 2.95
CA GLY A 137 34.57 -11.60 1.65
C GLY A 137 33.71 -12.27 0.57
N GLY A 138 32.41 -12.47 0.83
CA GLY A 138 31.44 -12.90 -0.17
C GLY A 138 30.92 -11.74 -1.03
N GLY A 139 29.81 -11.97 -1.74
CA GLY A 139 29.17 -10.97 -2.59
C GLY A 139 27.65 -10.91 -2.38
N ALA A 140 27.03 -9.83 -2.86
CA ALA A 140 25.58 -9.67 -2.82
C ALA A 140 24.88 -10.67 -3.75
N LYS A 141 23.82 -11.30 -3.24
CA LYS A 141 23.02 -12.28 -4.00
C LYS A 141 21.85 -11.58 -4.68
N ALA A 142 21.27 -12.20 -5.71
CA ALA A 142 20.06 -11.67 -6.34
C ALA A 142 18.85 -11.75 -5.38
N PHE A 143 18.09 -10.66 -5.30
CA PHE A 143 16.85 -10.59 -4.54
C PHE A 143 15.73 -11.32 -5.27
N ARG A 144 15.06 -12.23 -4.55
CA ARG A 144 13.90 -12.97 -5.04
C ARG A 144 12.73 -12.73 -4.10
N TYR A 145 11.79 -11.90 -4.55
CA TYR A 145 10.56 -11.64 -3.82
C TYR A 145 9.67 -12.89 -3.80
N LYS A 146 9.18 -13.25 -2.62
CA LYS A 146 8.17 -14.29 -2.44
C LYS A 146 6.86 -13.62 -2.06
N ASP A 147 5.88 -13.64 -2.95
CA ASP A 147 4.60 -12.99 -2.71
C ASP A 147 3.81 -13.74 -1.62
N PRO A 148 3.57 -13.14 -0.43
CA PRO A 148 2.74 -13.74 0.60
C PRO A 148 1.23 -13.56 0.31
N GLY A 149 0.88 -12.85 -0.75
CA GLY A 149 -0.47 -12.41 -1.06
C GLY A 149 -0.74 -10.97 -0.64
N ILE A 150 -1.92 -10.48 -1.01
CA ILE A 150 -2.37 -9.11 -0.79
C ILE A 150 -3.80 -9.09 -0.26
N MET A 151 -4.09 -8.13 0.62
CA MET A 151 -5.41 -7.95 1.19
C MET A 151 -5.75 -6.47 1.32
N ALA A 152 -7.03 -6.14 1.20
CA ALA A 152 -7.54 -4.79 1.40
C ALA A 152 -8.89 -4.84 2.12
N THR A 153 -9.04 -4.08 3.20
CA THR A 153 -10.34 -3.89 3.86
C THR A 153 -11.16 -2.83 3.12
N ILE A 154 -12.46 -3.07 2.99
CA ILE A 154 -13.43 -2.18 2.33
C ILE A 154 -14.48 -1.80 3.37
N GLY A 155 -14.01 -1.30 4.51
CA GLY A 155 -14.81 -1.00 5.68
C GLY A 155 -15.27 -2.23 6.47
N ARG A 156 -16.22 -2.03 7.39
CA ARG A 156 -16.70 -3.07 8.30
C ARG A 156 -17.35 -4.23 7.55
N ASN A 157 -17.03 -5.46 7.97
CA ASN A 157 -17.57 -6.72 7.43
C ASN A 157 -17.27 -6.97 5.95
N SER A 158 -16.31 -6.26 5.35
CA SER A 158 -15.91 -6.49 3.96
C SER A 158 -14.41 -6.30 3.77
N ALA A 159 -13.76 -7.30 3.19
CA ALA A 159 -12.40 -7.20 2.70
C ALA A 159 -12.23 -8.11 1.49
N VAL A 160 -11.19 -7.86 0.70
CA VAL A 160 -10.71 -8.76 -0.35
C VAL A 160 -9.33 -9.27 0.03
N ALA A 161 -9.10 -10.56 -0.18
CA ALA A 161 -7.84 -11.22 0.08
C ALA A 161 -7.47 -12.15 -1.07
N GLN A 162 -6.22 -12.10 -1.49
CA GLN A 162 -5.66 -12.89 -2.58
C GLN A 162 -4.36 -13.52 -2.11
N ILE A 163 -4.32 -14.86 -2.03
CA ILE A 163 -3.14 -15.63 -1.66
C ILE A 163 -3.00 -16.78 -2.64
N GLY A 164 -2.05 -16.65 -3.58
CA GLY A 164 -1.89 -17.62 -4.65
C GLY A 164 -3.20 -17.82 -5.41
N TRP A 165 -3.76 -19.04 -5.33
CA TRP A 165 -5.03 -19.42 -5.96
C TRP A 165 -6.27 -19.11 -5.09
N LEU A 166 -6.09 -18.83 -3.81
CA LEU A 166 -7.18 -18.57 -2.88
C LEU A 166 -7.61 -17.10 -2.97
N HIS A 167 -8.89 -16.90 -3.31
CA HIS A 167 -9.51 -15.58 -3.40
C HIS A 167 -10.70 -15.50 -2.44
N LEU A 168 -10.62 -14.61 -1.45
CA LEU A 168 -11.71 -14.37 -0.49
C LEU A 168 -12.23 -12.95 -0.66
N SER A 169 -13.54 -12.77 -0.54
CA SER A 169 -14.17 -11.45 -0.60
C SER A 169 -15.32 -11.32 0.41
N GLY A 170 -15.73 -10.09 0.71
CA GLY A 170 -16.85 -9.81 1.62
C GLY A 170 -16.51 -10.21 3.06
N PHE A 171 -17.47 -10.85 3.73
CA PHE A 171 -17.35 -11.21 5.14
C PHE A 171 -16.28 -12.28 5.43
N PRO A 172 -16.18 -13.39 4.66
CA PRO A 172 -15.06 -14.33 4.80
C PRO A 172 -13.69 -13.68 4.58
N GLY A 173 -13.58 -12.80 3.58
CA GLY A 173 -12.36 -12.01 3.35
C GLY A 173 -12.03 -11.10 4.53
N TRP A 174 -13.05 -10.50 5.14
CA TRP A 174 -12.90 -9.66 6.33
C TRP A 174 -12.46 -10.45 7.57
N LEU A 175 -13.04 -11.63 7.82
CA LEU A 175 -12.60 -12.52 8.90
C LEU A 175 -11.15 -12.97 8.70
N PHE A 176 -10.78 -13.29 7.47
CA PHE A 176 -9.41 -13.66 7.14
C PHE A 176 -8.44 -12.49 7.36
N TRP A 177 -8.79 -11.30 6.87
CA TRP A 177 -8.04 -10.07 7.12
C TRP A 177 -7.85 -9.82 8.62
N LEU A 178 -8.92 -9.98 9.42
CA LEU A 178 -8.89 -9.83 10.87
C LEU A 178 -7.92 -10.83 11.51
N GLY A 179 -8.04 -12.11 11.16
CA GLY A 179 -7.14 -13.16 11.68
C GLY A 179 -5.67 -12.85 11.42
N VAL A 180 -5.31 -12.48 10.19
CA VAL A 180 -3.92 -12.13 9.84
C VAL A 180 -3.43 -10.90 10.59
N HIS A 181 -4.24 -9.84 10.69
CA HIS A 181 -3.85 -8.62 11.38
C HIS A 181 -3.69 -8.85 12.89
N LEU A 182 -4.54 -9.68 13.51
CA LEU A 182 -4.40 -10.07 14.91
C LEU A 182 -3.09 -10.83 15.17
N VAL A 183 -2.70 -11.75 14.28
CA VAL A 183 -1.43 -12.49 14.43
C VAL A 183 -0.22 -11.58 14.28
N ASN A 184 -0.28 -10.60 13.38
CA ASN A 184 0.82 -9.67 13.11
C ASN A 184 0.98 -8.53 14.12
N VAL A 185 0.02 -8.34 15.04
CA VAL A 185 0.20 -7.42 16.18
C VAL A 185 1.18 -8.06 17.17
N ILE A 186 2.27 -7.34 17.45
CA ILE A 186 3.54 -7.87 18.01
C ILE A 186 3.44 -8.36 19.47
N SER A 187 2.39 -8.05 20.24
CA SER A 187 2.25 -8.52 21.63
C SER A 187 0.86 -9.04 21.95
N PHE A 188 0.77 -10.20 22.62
CA PHE A 188 -0.49 -10.83 23.04
C PHE A 188 -1.38 -9.89 23.89
N ARG A 189 -0.77 -8.99 24.68
CA ARG A 189 -1.48 -7.95 25.44
C ARG A 189 -2.08 -6.88 24.53
N SER A 190 -1.34 -6.44 23.50
CA SER A 190 -1.89 -5.53 22.49
C SER A 190 -2.96 -6.18 21.61
N ARG A 191 -2.88 -7.49 21.37
CA ARG A 191 -3.91 -8.24 20.61
C ARG A 191 -5.26 -8.23 21.30
N LEU A 192 -5.30 -8.50 22.61
CA LEU A 192 -6.53 -8.48 23.41
C LEU A 192 -7.12 -7.07 23.55
N VAL A 193 -6.30 -6.05 23.79
CA VAL A 193 -6.79 -4.65 23.88
C VAL A 193 -7.32 -4.16 22.54
N VAL A 194 -6.68 -4.49 21.41
CA VAL A 194 -7.20 -4.15 20.07
C VAL A 194 -8.49 -4.91 19.80
N LEU A 195 -8.58 -6.20 20.14
CA LEU A 195 -9.81 -7.00 20.02
C LEU A 195 -10.95 -6.44 20.87
N VAL A 196 -10.68 -6.08 22.14
CA VAL A 196 -11.68 -5.52 23.06
C VAL A 196 -12.09 -4.12 22.63
N ASN A 197 -11.16 -3.26 22.24
CA ASN A 197 -11.49 -1.93 21.73
C ASN A 197 -12.27 -2.01 20.41
N TRP A 198 -11.90 -2.90 19.50
CA TRP A 198 -12.68 -3.12 18.28
C TRP A 198 -14.04 -3.75 18.56
N ALA A 199 -14.14 -4.72 19.48
CA ALA A 199 -15.41 -5.30 19.89
C ALA A 199 -16.31 -4.27 20.59
N TRP A 200 -15.72 -3.37 21.38
CA TRP A 200 -16.39 -2.27 22.06
C TRP A 200 -16.85 -1.20 21.07
N GLU A 201 -16.00 -0.75 20.13
CA GLU A 201 -16.40 0.14 19.02
C GLU A 201 -17.44 -0.54 18.10
N TYR A 202 -17.37 -1.86 17.94
CA TYR A 202 -18.32 -2.66 17.16
C TYR A 202 -19.69 -2.75 17.85
N LEU A 203 -19.73 -2.89 19.19
CA LEU A 203 -20.95 -3.05 19.98
C LEU A 203 -21.59 -1.72 20.41
N PHE A 204 -20.78 -0.72 20.77
CA PHE A 204 -21.25 0.48 21.48
C PHE A 204 -21.23 1.78 20.67
N TYR A 205 -20.93 1.75 19.36
CA TYR A 205 -21.03 2.94 18.47
C TYR A 205 -20.21 4.17 18.92
N ASP A 206 -19.30 4.02 19.88
CA ASP A 206 -18.43 5.12 20.28
C ASP A 206 -17.39 5.36 19.19
N ARG A 207 -17.59 6.42 18.43
CA ARG A 207 -16.50 7.08 17.72
C ARG A 207 -15.82 7.98 18.75
N PRO A 208 -14.68 7.60 19.37
CA PRO A 208 -13.87 8.61 20.03
C PRO A 208 -13.48 9.63 18.96
N VAL A 209 -14.09 10.82 19.02
CA VAL A 209 -13.81 11.92 18.10
C VAL A 209 -12.37 12.35 18.37
N ARG A 210 -11.44 11.82 17.58
CA ARG A 210 -10.04 12.21 17.65
C ARG A 210 -9.88 13.50 16.85
N LEU A 211 -10.13 14.63 17.52
CA LEU A 211 -9.85 15.95 16.97
C LEU A 211 -8.33 16.11 16.83
N ILE A 212 -7.83 16.04 15.60
CA ILE A 212 -6.47 16.49 15.27
C ILE A 212 -6.55 18.01 15.12
N VAL A 213 -6.42 18.72 16.25
CA VAL A 213 -6.39 20.18 16.24
C VAL A 213 -5.03 20.60 15.68
N ARG A 214 -5.06 21.38 14.60
CA ARG A 214 -3.85 21.96 14.01
C ARG A 214 -3.19 22.87 15.04
N ALA A 215 -1.93 22.62 15.39
CA ALA A 215 -1.14 23.62 16.10
C ALA A 215 -1.06 24.86 15.20
N ARG A 216 -1.58 26.00 15.71
CA ARG A 216 -1.45 27.31 15.05
C ARG A 216 0.04 27.52 14.75
N ARG A 217 0.36 27.79 13.48
CA ARG A 217 1.60 28.47 13.12
C ARG A 217 1.44 29.96 13.41
#